data_AF-A0A2T4U9G2-F1
#
_entry.id   AF-A0A2T4U9G2-F1
#
_cell.length_a   1.000
_cell.length_b   1.000
_cell.length_c   1.000
_cell.angle_alpha   90.00
_cell.angle_beta   90.00
_cell.angle_gamma   90.00
#
_symmetry.space_group_name_H-M   'P 1'
#
loop_
_entity.id
_entity.type
_entity.pdbx_description
1 polymer ?
#
loop_
_entity_poly.entity_id
_entity_poly.type
_entity_poly.pdbx_seq_one_letter_code
_entity_poly.pdbx_strand_id
1 'polypeptide(L)'
;MTPEKNTAAGTIIYVVWLYVTGGSIVEMALGLSFMVLFPMLLYIAVPKNPDLLSEKWLGQLSRFSVFPGVFGLAAVTVDSVLLSVAAAFVWFIFTMLLAFCGVFRTYKRGLYPAEETIIDTGLVFTAAGGFWLVLSEAGIHRLLPYSELTIALTAVHYHYSAVVVPVLTGAFGRMTAGFGRAGGIPFRVLAIGTAAGSPLIALGVIQGPPMNIFYTLTYAILLSWLGVWWLKHLSVMPVRAGFFIVISAGSLFVSMGATTLYVMGRVTGSEIVTPEMMFSWHGGINALGFSLFGVLGWYLLSPLPKRQRIGADTVPPPEESINEEKGRSL
;
A
#
# COMPACT_ATOMS: atom_id res chain seq x y z
N MET A 1 2.96 -16.37 14.84
CA MET A 1 3.55 -16.90 13.60
C MET A 1 4.65 -15.95 13.12
N THR A 2 5.74 -16.42 12.49
CA THR A 2 6.72 -15.49 11.88
C THR A 2 6.10 -14.86 10.63
N PRO A 3 6.54 -13.65 10.21
CA PRO A 3 6.01 -13.02 9.00
C PRO A 3 6.12 -13.90 7.75
N GLU A 4 7.24 -14.62 7.59
CA GLU A 4 7.45 -15.56 6.48
C GLU A 4 6.42 -16.70 6.49
N LYS A 5 6.16 -17.30 7.67
CA LYS A 5 5.15 -18.36 7.81
C LYS A 5 3.74 -17.83 7.55
N ASN A 6 3.46 -16.59 7.95
CA ASN A 6 2.18 -15.93 7.72
C ASN A 6 1.95 -15.69 6.22
N THR A 7 2.94 -15.13 5.52
CA THR A 7 2.90 -14.95 4.08
C THR A 7 2.77 -16.28 3.33
N ALA A 8 3.55 -17.30 3.70
CA ALA A 8 3.48 -18.62 3.08
C ALA A 8 2.13 -19.29 3.29
N ALA A 9 1.58 -19.26 4.51
CA ALA A 9 0.25 -19.80 4.81
C ALA A 9 -0.84 -19.10 3.98
N GLY A 10 -0.79 -17.76 3.93
CA GLY A 10 -1.71 -16.98 3.12
C GLY A 10 -1.61 -17.30 1.62
N THR A 11 -0.40 -17.40 1.06
CA THR A 11 -0.21 -17.82 -0.35
C THR A 11 -0.77 -19.21 -0.62
N ILE A 12 -0.54 -20.18 0.27
CA ILE A 12 -1.09 -21.53 0.11
C ILE A 12 -2.61 -21.50 0.14
N ILE A 13 -3.21 -20.82 1.13
CA ILE A 13 -4.67 -20.69 1.24
C ILE A 13 -5.25 -20.04 -0.01
N TYR A 14 -4.63 -18.96 -0.50
CA TYR A 14 -5.07 -18.27 -1.71
C TYR A 14 -5.02 -19.17 -2.95
N VAL A 15 -3.93 -19.90 -3.17
CA VAL A 15 -3.79 -20.80 -4.33
C VAL A 15 -4.81 -21.94 -4.28
N VAL A 16 -5.01 -22.53 -3.09
CA VAL A 16 -6.03 -23.58 -2.90
C VAL A 16 -7.42 -23.01 -3.14
N TRP A 17 -7.73 -21.84 -2.58
CA TRP A 17 -9.01 -21.17 -2.78
C TRP A 17 -9.26 -20.87 -4.26
N LEU A 18 -8.28 -20.30 -4.98
CA LEU A 18 -8.38 -20.05 -6.42
C LEU A 18 -8.69 -21.31 -7.22
N TYR A 19 -8.02 -22.42 -6.88
CA TYR A 19 -8.23 -23.70 -7.56
C TYR A 19 -9.65 -24.25 -7.33
N VAL A 20 -10.21 -24.02 -6.14
CA VAL A 20 -11.53 -24.53 -5.76
C VAL A 20 -12.66 -23.66 -6.30
N THR A 21 -12.53 -22.34 -6.24
CA THR A 21 -13.62 -21.41 -6.58
C THR A 21 -13.58 -20.91 -8.01
N GLY A 22 -12.38 -20.81 -8.62
CA GLY A 22 -12.21 -20.25 -9.96
C GLY A 22 -12.71 -18.80 -10.09
N GLY A 23 -12.77 -18.07 -8.97
CA GLY A 23 -13.54 -16.84 -8.79
C GLY A 23 -13.34 -15.74 -9.84
N SER A 24 -14.22 -14.75 -9.84
CA SER A 24 -14.13 -13.60 -10.75
C SER A 24 -12.84 -12.82 -10.54
N ILE A 25 -12.41 -12.02 -11.52
CA ILE A 25 -11.17 -11.21 -11.40
C ILE A 25 -11.18 -10.26 -10.19
N VAL A 26 -12.36 -9.80 -9.78
CA VAL A 26 -12.54 -8.95 -8.59
C VAL A 26 -12.29 -9.78 -7.33
N GLU A 27 -12.89 -10.96 -7.21
CA GLU A 27 -12.67 -11.90 -6.11
C GLU A 27 -11.21 -12.34 -6.05
N MET A 28 -10.60 -12.67 -7.19
CA MET A 28 -9.19 -13.03 -7.29
C MET A 28 -8.28 -11.91 -6.79
N ALA A 29 -8.57 -10.66 -7.14
CA ALA A 29 -7.82 -9.51 -6.67
C ALA A 29 -8.00 -9.30 -5.16
N LEU A 30 -9.24 -9.30 -4.67
CA LEU A 30 -9.51 -9.16 -3.22
C LEU A 30 -8.84 -10.28 -2.43
N GLY A 31 -8.97 -11.53 -2.86
CA GLY A 31 -8.31 -12.68 -2.24
C GLY A 31 -6.79 -12.56 -2.22
N LEU A 32 -6.17 -12.09 -3.32
CA LEU A 32 -4.72 -11.84 -3.37
C LEU A 32 -4.33 -10.78 -2.33
N SER A 33 -5.13 -9.72 -2.21
CA SER A 33 -4.87 -8.68 -1.23
C SER A 33 -4.96 -9.20 0.20
N PHE A 34 -6.06 -9.88 0.56
CA PHE A 34 -6.31 -10.39 1.91
C PHE A 34 -5.23 -11.39 2.35
N MET A 35 -4.87 -12.31 1.46
CA MET A 35 -4.03 -13.46 1.79
C MET A 35 -2.54 -13.24 1.56
N VAL A 36 -2.16 -12.37 0.62
CA VAL A 36 -0.76 -12.24 0.20
C VAL A 36 -0.25 -10.83 0.43
N LEU A 37 -0.93 -9.82 -0.09
CA LEU A 37 -0.43 -8.44 0.00
C LEU A 37 -0.47 -7.91 1.43
N PHE A 38 -1.57 -8.07 2.16
CA PHE A 38 -1.68 -7.56 3.53
C PHE A 38 -0.62 -8.15 4.47
N PRO A 39 -0.39 -9.48 4.54
CA PRO A 39 0.72 -10.04 5.32
C PRO A 39 2.08 -9.41 5.00
N MET A 40 2.41 -9.25 3.72
CA MET A 40 3.69 -8.67 3.29
C MET A 40 3.76 -7.15 3.55
N LEU A 41 2.69 -6.40 3.27
CA LEU A 41 2.59 -4.96 3.52
C LEU A 41 2.71 -4.65 5.02
N LEU A 42 2.08 -5.46 5.86
CA LEU A 42 2.19 -5.30 7.31
C LEU A 42 3.59 -5.61 7.80
N TYR A 43 4.26 -6.61 7.23
CA TYR A 43 5.67 -6.84 7.52
C TYR A 43 6.54 -5.63 7.17
N ILE A 44 6.29 -4.98 6.02
CA ILE A 44 6.97 -3.73 5.64
C ILE A 44 6.61 -2.61 6.63
N ALA A 45 5.35 -2.48 7.03
CA ALA A 45 4.89 -1.38 7.87
C ALA A 45 5.36 -1.45 9.34
N VAL A 46 5.54 -2.67 9.87
CA VAL A 46 5.96 -2.92 11.26
C VAL A 46 7.41 -2.46 11.48
N PRO A 47 7.68 -1.62 12.50
CA PRO A 47 9.05 -1.27 12.84
C PRO A 47 9.78 -2.44 13.51
N LYS A 48 11.08 -2.57 13.26
CA LYS A 48 11.90 -3.65 13.87
C LYS A 48 11.98 -3.58 15.38
N ASN A 49 12.09 -2.36 15.91
CA ASN A 49 12.19 -2.09 17.36
C ASN A 49 10.96 -1.27 17.77
N PRO A 50 9.83 -1.93 18.09
CA PRO A 50 8.60 -1.26 18.46
C PRO A 50 8.68 -0.75 19.91
N ASP A 51 8.68 0.57 20.09
CA ASP A 51 8.70 1.17 21.43
C ASP A 51 7.34 1.76 21.81
N LEU A 52 6.48 2.08 20.84
CA LEU A 52 5.09 2.49 21.11
C LEU A 52 4.17 1.28 21.26
N LEU A 53 3.13 1.42 22.08
CA LEU A 53 2.10 0.41 22.20
C LEU A 53 1.46 0.10 20.84
N SER A 54 1.12 1.13 20.06
CA SER A 54 0.57 0.97 18.70
C SER A 54 1.48 0.19 17.75
N GLU A 55 2.80 0.32 17.88
CA GLU A 55 3.77 -0.44 17.07
C GLU A 55 3.80 -1.93 17.50
N LYS A 56 3.73 -2.20 18.81
CA LYS A 56 3.65 -3.57 19.34
C LYS A 56 2.34 -4.25 18.91
N TRP A 57 1.22 -3.53 18.96
CA TRP A 57 -0.08 -4.02 18.50
C TRP A 57 -0.07 -4.29 17.00
N LEU A 58 0.46 -3.38 16.18
CA LEU A 58 0.63 -3.61 14.75
C LEU A 58 1.48 -4.86 14.46
N GLY A 59 2.55 -5.07 15.23
CA GLY A 59 3.36 -6.29 15.16
C GLY A 59 2.57 -7.57 15.47
N GLN A 60 1.66 -7.54 16.44
CA GLN A 60 0.78 -8.68 16.73
C GLN A 60 -0.24 -8.88 15.61
N LEU A 61 -0.93 -7.83 15.16
CA LEU A 61 -1.89 -7.87 14.06
C LEU A 61 -1.24 -8.44 12.78
N SER A 62 -0.01 -8.02 12.47
CA SER A 62 0.78 -8.55 11.36
C SER A 62 1.02 -10.06 11.46
N ARG A 63 1.32 -10.59 12.67
CA ARG A 63 1.58 -12.03 12.86
C ARG A 63 0.34 -12.91 12.71
N PHE A 64 -0.85 -12.32 12.84
CA PHE A 64 -2.12 -13.03 12.80
C PHE A 64 -2.98 -12.64 11.59
N SER A 65 -2.46 -11.86 10.64
CA SER A 65 -3.26 -11.26 9.57
C SER A 65 -3.92 -12.25 8.61
N VAL A 66 -3.42 -13.49 8.50
CA VAL A 66 -4.07 -14.55 7.71
C VAL A 66 -5.45 -14.91 8.27
N PHE A 67 -5.63 -14.95 9.59
CA PHE A 67 -6.91 -15.32 10.21
C PHE A 67 -8.07 -14.38 9.81
N PRO A 68 -8.00 -13.06 10.02
CA PRO A 68 -9.04 -12.16 9.53
C PRO A 68 -9.13 -12.18 8.01
N GLY A 69 -8.02 -12.41 7.29
CA GLY A 69 -8.06 -12.54 5.84
C GLY A 69 -8.96 -13.69 5.37
N VAL A 70 -9.05 -14.81 6.09
CA VAL A 70 -9.95 -15.92 5.74
C VAL A 70 -11.41 -15.46 5.77
N PHE A 71 -11.77 -14.54 6.67
CA PHE A 71 -13.08 -13.90 6.64
C PHE A 71 -13.25 -12.97 5.44
N GLY A 72 -12.19 -12.28 5.01
CA GLY A 72 -12.19 -11.56 3.74
C GLY A 72 -12.47 -12.48 2.54
N LEU A 73 -11.84 -13.65 2.48
CA LEU A 73 -12.14 -14.66 1.46
C LEU A 73 -13.59 -15.17 1.56
N ALA A 74 -14.05 -15.49 2.77
CA ALA A 74 -15.41 -15.95 2.99
C ALA A 74 -16.44 -14.92 2.55
N ALA A 75 -16.17 -13.62 2.77
CA ALA A 75 -17.04 -12.53 2.31
C ALA A 75 -17.31 -12.63 0.81
N VAL A 76 -16.25 -12.79 0.00
CA VAL A 76 -16.37 -12.80 -1.47
C VAL A 76 -16.70 -14.17 -2.06
N THR A 77 -16.91 -15.20 -1.23
CA THR A 77 -17.15 -16.58 -1.69
C THR A 77 -18.53 -17.10 -1.32
N VAL A 78 -19.13 -16.61 -0.23
CA VAL A 78 -20.37 -17.17 0.30
C VAL A 78 -21.58 -16.48 -0.35
N ASP A 79 -22.43 -17.27 -1.01
CA ASP A 79 -23.63 -16.77 -1.70
C ASP A 79 -24.66 -16.11 -0.76
N SER A 80 -24.64 -16.46 0.53
CA SER A 80 -25.54 -15.87 1.53
C SER A 80 -25.11 -14.45 1.88
N VAL A 81 -25.94 -13.46 1.51
CA VAL A 81 -25.72 -12.03 1.81
C VAL A 81 -25.41 -11.79 3.29
N LEU A 82 -26.16 -12.41 4.21
CA LEU A 82 -25.95 -12.22 5.65
C LEU A 82 -24.56 -12.72 6.09
N LEU A 83 -24.14 -13.88 5.61
CA LEU A 83 -22.84 -14.47 5.96
C LEU A 83 -21.69 -13.72 5.29
N SER A 84 -21.86 -13.32 4.03
CA SER A 84 -20.89 -12.50 3.31
C SER A 84 -20.65 -11.17 4.04
N VAL A 85 -21.72 -10.43 4.36
CA VAL A 85 -21.63 -9.15 5.09
C VAL A 85 -21.02 -9.35 6.48
N ALA A 86 -21.41 -10.40 7.20
CA ALA A 86 -20.81 -10.69 8.51
C ALA A 86 -19.31 -10.97 8.41
N ALA A 87 -18.87 -11.74 7.41
CA ALA A 87 -17.47 -12.02 7.17
C ALA A 87 -16.69 -10.76 6.73
N ALA A 88 -17.27 -9.94 5.86
CA ALA A 88 -16.71 -8.63 5.48
C ALA A 88 -16.57 -7.72 6.69
N PHE A 89 -17.51 -7.76 7.64
CA PHE A 89 -17.46 -6.97 8.86
C PHE A 89 -16.34 -7.41 9.79
N VAL A 90 -16.08 -8.72 9.91
CA VAL A 90 -14.91 -9.24 10.66
C VAL A 90 -13.60 -8.75 10.03
N TRP A 91 -13.50 -8.79 8.71
CA TRP A 91 -12.35 -8.21 7.99
C TRP A 91 -12.23 -6.70 8.22
N PHE A 92 -13.35 -5.96 8.20
CA PHE A 92 -13.38 -4.52 8.48
C PHE A 92 -12.91 -4.18 9.90
N ILE A 93 -13.28 -4.96 10.92
CA ILE A 93 -12.76 -4.76 12.28
C ILE A 93 -11.23 -4.87 12.27
N PHE A 94 -10.66 -5.86 11.58
CA PHE A 94 -9.22 -5.99 11.46
C PHE A 94 -8.58 -4.78 10.78
N THR A 95 -9.11 -4.31 9.66
CA THR A 95 -8.56 -3.15 8.97
C THR A 95 -8.73 -1.85 9.77
N MET A 96 -9.82 -1.72 10.54
CA MET A 96 -9.99 -0.61 11.50
C MET A 96 -8.91 -0.61 12.58
N LEU A 97 -8.55 -1.78 13.12
CA LEU A 97 -7.45 -1.88 14.10
C LEU A 97 -6.10 -1.46 13.52
N LEU A 98 -5.84 -1.79 12.24
CA LEU A 98 -4.65 -1.32 11.53
C LEU A 98 -4.66 0.21 11.37
N ALA A 99 -5.80 0.77 10.97
CA ALA A 99 -5.97 2.22 10.84
C ALA A 99 -5.74 2.93 12.17
N PHE A 100 -6.29 2.43 13.28
CA PHE A 100 -6.02 2.98 14.62
C PHE A 100 -4.53 2.96 14.94
N CYS A 101 -3.82 1.88 14.64
CA CYS A 101 -2.36 1.84 14.83
C CYS A 101 -1.65 2.96 14.04
N GLY A 102 -2.03 3.20 12.78
CA GLY A 102 -1.49 4.29 11.97
C GLY A 102 -1.78 5.68 12.55
N VAL A 103 -3.02 5.93 12.96
CA VAL A 103 -3.42 7.20 13.61
C VAL A 103 -2.63 7.44 14.89
N PHE A 104 -2.55 6.45 15.79
CA PHE A 104 -1.85 6.61 17.06
C PHE A 104 -0.34 6.73 16.90
N ARG A 105 0.27 6.04 15.93
CA ARG A 105 1.69 6.23 15.57
C ARG A 105 1.95 7.66 15.12
N THR A 106 1.14 8.17 14.20
CA THR A 106 1.26 9.56 13.71
C THR A 106 1.00 10.59 14.80
N TYR A 107 -0.03 10.39 15.62
CA TYR A 107 -0.36 11.30 16.72
C TYR A 107 0.77 11.40 17.76
N LYS A 108 1.38 10.27 18.14
CA LYS A 108 2.46 10.24 19.14
C LYS A 108 3.81 10.68 18.59
N ARG A 109 4.08 10.43 17.31
CA ARG A 109 5.35 10.79 16.66
C ARG A 109 5.34 12.21 16.08
N GLY A 110 4.18 12.70 15.67
CA GLY A 110 4.05 13.84 14.77
C GLY A 110 4.18 13.43 13.30
N LEU A 111 4.11 14.42 12.39
CA LEU A 111 4.16 14.21 10.94
C LEU A 111 5.56 13.89 10.39
N TYR A 112 6.61 14.06 11.19
CA TYR A 112 7.98 13.75 10.81
C TYR A 112 8.49 12.49 11.53
N PRO A 113 9.28 11.64 10.86
CA PRO A 113 9.72 11.78 9.47
C PRO A 113 8.62 11.35 8.47
N ALA A 114 8.65 11.91 7.26
CA ALA A 114 7.57 11.78 6.28
C ALA A 114 7.36 10.33 5.81
N GLU A 115 8.42 9.53 5.77
CA GLU A 115 8.40 8.13 5.37
C GLU A 115 7.60 7.23 6.31
N GLU A 116 7.56 7.55 7.60
CA GLU A 116 6.71 6.83 8.56
C GLU A 116 5.27 7.31 8.47
N THR A 117 5.06 8.62 8.28
CA THR A 117 3.73 9.20 8.18
C THR A 117 3.00 8.70 6.95
N ILE A 118 3.68 8.53 5.81
CA ILE A 118 3.04 7.97 4.61
C ILE A 118 2.69 6.48 4.76
N ILE A 119 3.49 5.70 5.50
CA ILE A 119 3.14 4.31 5.86
C ILE A 119 1.90 4.30 6.75
N ASP A 120 1.85 5.18 7.75
CA ASP A 120 0.71 5.29 8.65
C ASP A 120 -0.56 5.74 7.91
N THR A 121 -0.45 6.64 6.92
CA THR A 121 -1.54 6.97 6.00
C THR A 121 -2.04 5.75 5.23
N GLY A 122 -1.12 4.92 4.72
CA GLY A 122 -1.47 3.64 4.09
C GLY A 122 -2.23 2.71 5.03
N LEU A 123 -1.83 2.62 6.30
CA LEU A 123 -2.57 1.86 7.32
C LEU A 123 -3.97 2.44 7.56
N VAL A 124 -4.12 3.76 7.57
CA VAL A 124 -5.45 4.41 7.69
C VAL A 124 -6.35 4.04 6.52
N PHE A 125 -5.83 3.98 5.29
CA PHE A 125 -6.62 3.61 4.12
C PHE A 125 -7.13 2.16 4.14
N THR A 126 -6.53 1.27 4.95
CA THR A 126 -7.05 -0.10 5.08
C THR A 126 -8.49 -0.12 5.62
N ALA A 127 -8.83 0.80 6.53
CA ALA A 127 -10.19 0.94 7.06
C ALA A 127 -11.19 1.30 5.94
N ALA A 128 -10.81 2.21 5.05
CA ALA A 128 -11.64 2.55 3.89
C ALA A 128 -11.86 1.34 2.98
N GLY A 129 -10.83 0.51 2.78
CA GLY A 129 -10.94 -0.76 2.05
C GLY A 129 -11.97 -1.70 2.69
N GLY A 130 -11.82 -1.99 3.98
CA GLY A 130 -12.75 -2.87 4.69
C GLY A 130 -14.19 -2.33 4.72
N PHE A 131 -14.35 -1.01 4.86
CA PHE A 131 -15.66 -0.35 4.81
C PHE A 131 -16.33 -0.53 3.45
N TRP A 132 -15.59 -0.26 2.36
CA TRP A 132 -16.12 -0.46 1.00
C TRP A 132 -16.42 -1.92 0.69
N LEU A 133 -15.68 -2.88 1.26
CA LEU A 133 -16.02 -4.30 1.15
C LEU A 133 -17.38 -4.59 1.81
N VAL A 134 -17.59 -4.15 3.05
CA VAL A 134 -18.88 -4.33 3.76
C VAL A 134 -20.03 -3.72 2.95
N LEU A 135 -19.85 -2.51 2.40
CA LEU A 135 -20.86 -1.86 1.58
C LEU A 135 -21.12 -2.60 0.27
N SER A 136 -20.07 -3.13 -0.37
CA SER A 136 -20.17 -3.94 -1.59
C SER A 136 -21.03 -5.17 -1.35
N GLU A 137 -20.68 -5.96 -0.33
CA GLU A 137 -21.40 -7.19 0.04
C GLU A 137 -22.83 -6.91 0.53
N ALA A 138 -23.07 -5.75 1.14
CA ALA A 138 -24.40 -5.31 1.55
C ALA A 138 -25.28 -4.83 0.37
N GLY A 139 -24.74 -4.76 -0.85
CA GLY A 139 -25.48 -4.33 -2.03
C GLY A 139 -25.77 -2.82 -2.07
N ILE A 140 -24.88 -1.98 -1.55
CA ILE A 140 -25.08 -0.52 -1.49
C ILE A 140 -25.30 0.12 -2.87
N HIS A 141 -24.88 -0.54 -3.95
CA HIS A 141 -25.09 -0.11 -5.34
C HIS A 141 -26.58 0.14 -5.66
N ARG A 142 -27.51 -0.48 -4.93
CA ARG A 142 -28.95 -0.26 -5.08
C ARG A 142 -29.41 1.11 -4.56
N LEU A 143 -28.60 1.75 -3.71
CA LEU A 143 -28.88 3.05 -3.11
C LEU A 143 -28.03 4.18 -3.70
N LEU A 144 -26.97 3.84 -4.44
CA LEU A 144 -26.04 4.80 -5.06
C LEU A 144 -26.20 4.81 -6.58
N PRO A 145 -25.85 5.89 -7.28
CA PRO A 145 -25.93 5.98 -8.74
C PRO A 145 -24.76 5.26 -9.44
N TYR A 146 -24.30 4.13 -8.88
CA TYR A 146 -23.12 3.40 -9.35
C TYR A 146 -23.45 1.91 -9.51
N SER A 147 -22.84 1.29 -10.52
CA SER A 147 -23.00 -0.16 -10.74
C SER A 147 -22.37 -0.98 -9.61
N GLU A 148 -22.84 -2.21 -9.44
CA GLU A 148 -22.25 -3.18 -8.51
C GLU A 148 -20.74 -3.35 -8.75
N LEU A 149 -20.34 -3.49 -10.01
CA LEU A 149 -18.94 -3.59 -10.40
C LEU A 149 -18.13 -2.35 -9.99
N THR A 150 -18.69 -1.14 -10.11
CA THR A 150 -18.01 0.10 -9.69
C THR A 150 -17.76 0.12 -8.18
N ILE A 151 -18.73 -0.31 -7.38
CA ILE A 151 -18.58 -0.39 -5.92
C ILE A 151 -17.53 -1.45 -5.55
N ALA A 152 -17.60 -2.64 -6.15
CA ALA A 152 -16.64 -3.71 -5.89
C ALA A 152 -15.21 -3.32 -6.31
N LEU A 153 -15.05 -2.63 -7.44
CA LEU A 153 -13.77 -2.06 -7.87
C LEU A 153 -13.24 -0.98 -6.93
N THR A 154 -14.14 -0.23 -6.27
CA THR A 154 -13.73 0.74 -5.24
C THR A 154 -13.16 0.00 -4.03
N ALA A 155 -13.78 -1.10 -3.59
CA ALA A 155 -13.22 -1.95 -2.55
C ALA A 155 -11.85 -2.51 -2.96
N VAL A 156 -11.69 -2.99 -4.20
CA VAL A 156 -10.38 -3.43 -4.75
C VAL A 156 -9.37 -2.28 -4.70
N HIS A 157 -9.71 -1.09 -5.21
CA HIS A 157 -8.80 0.05 -5.26
C HIS A 157 -8.24 0.42 -3.87
N TYR A 158 -9.10 0.40 -2.85
CA TYR A 158 -8.68 0.68 -1.48
C TYR A 158 -7.88 -0.45 -0.81
N HIS A 159 -8.02 -1.71 -1.26
CA HIS A 159 -7.16 -2.82 -0.83
C HIS A 159 -5.84 -2.92 -1.62
N TYR A 160 -5.73 -2.18 -2.72
CA TYR A 160 -4.55 -2.12 -3.56
C TYR A 160 -3.90 -0.74 -3.51
N SER A 161 -4.10 0.11 -4.50
CA SER A 161 -3.33 1.34 -4.69
C SER A 161 -3.41 2.28 -3.49
N ALA A 162 -4.55 2.39 -2.81
CA ALA A 162 -4.67 3.28 -1.66
C ALA A 162 -3.78 2.87 -0.48
N VAL A 163 -3.47 1.57 -0.32
CA VAL A 163 -2.62 1.07 0.77
C VAL A 163 -1.20 0.81 0.28
N VAL A 164 -1.07 0.12 -0.86
CA VAL A 164 0.22 -0.29 -1.45
C VAL A 164 1.06 0.94 -1.77
N VAL A 165 0.53 1.95 -2.47
CA VAL A 165 1.33 3.09 -2.92
C VAL A 165 1.93 3.86 -1.73
N PRO A 166 1.15 4.26 -0.70
CA PRO A 166 1.72 4.93 0.46
C PRO A 166 2.75 4.09 1.22
N VAL A 167 2.47 2.80 1.45
CA VAL A 167 3.38 1.91 2.18
C VAL A 167 4.70 1.74 1.41
N LEU A 168 4.65 1.52 0.10
CA LEU A 168 5.87 1.38 -0.72
C LEU A 168 6.62 2.70 -0.89
N THR A 169 5.92 3.83 -0.94
CA THR A 169 6.55 5.16 -0.94
C THR A 169 7.31 5.40 0.36
N GLY A 170 6.74 5.02 1.50
CA GLY A 170 7.45 5.09 2.78
C GLY A 170 8.61 4.10 2.90
N ALA A 171 8.46 2.87 2.37
CA ALA A 171 9.56 1.91 2.29
C ALA A 171 10.74 2.46 1.48
N PHE A 172 10.46 3.12 0.35
CA PHE A 172 11.46 3.86 -0.43
C PHE A 172 12.09 5.01 0.37
N GLY A 173 11.27 5.76 1.13
CA GLY A 173 11.75 6.79 2.04
C GLY A 173 12.71 6.26 3.10
N ARG A 174 12.39 5.14 3.75
CA ARG A 174 13.27 4.47 4.73
C ARG A 174 14.61 4.08 4.12
N MET A 175 14.58 3.51 2.91
CA MET A 175 15.81 3.12 2.19
C MET A 175 16.70 4.35 1.92
N THR A 176 16.12 5.42 1.37
CA THR A 176 16.88 6.65 1.06
C THR A 176 17.37 7.38 2.31
N ALA A 177 16.61 7.34 3.41
CA ALA A 177 17.04 7.82 4.72
C ALA A 177 18.21 6.99 5.28
N GLY A 178 18.26 5.69 4.99
CA GLY A 178 19.40 4.81 5.26
C GLY A 178 20.71 5.39 4.75
N PHE A 179 20.70 5.96 3.54
CA PHE A 179 21.84 6.58 2.86
C PHE A 179 22.08 8.06 3.22
N GLY A 180 21.42 8.59 4.27
CA GLY A 180 21.58 9.98 4.69
C GLY A 180 20.85 11.00 3.81
N ARG A 181 19.90 10.55 2.96
CA ARG A 181 19.10 11.41 2.06
C ARG A 181 17.64 11.56 2.52
N ALA A 182 17.41 11.50 3.84
CA ALA A 182 16.08 11.48 4.43
C ALA A 182 15.29 12.78 4.18
N GLY A 183 13.99 12.65 3.88
CA GLY A 183 13.03 13.76 4.07
C GLY A 183 13.20 15.01 3.19
N GLY A 184 13.95 14.92 2.08
CA GLY A 184 14.09 16.04 1.15
C GLY A 184 12.75 16.54 0.60
N ILE A 185 12.70 17.79 0.10
CA ILE A 185 11.49 18.36 -0.52
C ILE A 185 10.89 17.42 -1.59
N PRO A 186 11.68 16.82 -2.50
CA PRO A 186 11.14 15.91 -3.52
C PRO A 186 10.38 14.71 -2.92
N PHE A 187 10.92 14.12 -1.86
CA PHE A 187 10.28 13.00 -1.16
C PHE A 187 8.98 13.43 -0.50
N ARG A 188 8.96 14.60 0.15
CA ARG A 188 7.76 15.13 0.81
C ARG A 188 6.64 15.42 -0.18
N VAL A 189 6.96 15.98 -1.35
CA VAL A 189 5.97 16.18 -2.43
C VAL A 189 5.39 14.84 -2.87
N LEU A 190 6.23 13.83 -3.06
CA LEU A 190 5.78 12.49 -3.45
C LEU A 190 4.93 11.83 -2.35
N ALA A 191 5.33 11.93 -1.08
CA ALA A 191 4.58 11.40 0.05
C ALA A 191 3.20 12.06 0.16
N ILE A 192 3.11 13.40 0.07
CA ILE A 192 1.84 14.12 0.09
C ILE A 192 0.99 13.73 -1.13
N GLY A 193 1.59 13.68 -2.32
CA GLY A 193 0.90 13.33 -3.56
C GLY A 193 0.34 11.90 -3.54
N THR A 194 1.08 10.95 -2.97
CA THR A 194 0.62 9.56 -2.82
C THR A 194 -0.39 9.37 -1.71
N ALA A 195 -0.33 10.16 -0.63
CA ALA A 195 -1.37 10.23 0.39
C ALA A 195 -2.69 10.79 -0.17
N ALA A 196 -2.60 11.87 -0.94
CA ALA A 196 -3.77 12.57 -1.49
C ALA A 196 -4.36 11.88 -2.73
N GLY A 197 -3.58 11.00 -3.39
CA GLY A 197 -3.95 10.36 -4.65
C GLY A 197 -5.33 9.71 -4.65
N SER A 198 -5.54 8.67 -3.84
CA SER A 198 -6.84 7.96 -3.81
C SER A 198 -8.03 8.87 -3.42
N PRO A 199 -7.94 9.74 -2.40
CA PRO A 199 -9.00 10.72 -2.13
C PRO A 199 -9.30 11.67 -3.30
N LEU A 200 -8.28 12.17 -4.00
CA LEU A 200 -8.46 13.07 -5.15
C LEU A 200 -9.07 12.34 -6.35
N ILE A 201 -8.69 11.09 -6.60
CA ILE A 201 -9.33 10.27 -7.65
C ILE A 201 -10.81 10.05 -7.32
N ALA A 202 -11.14 9.70 -6.07
CA ALA A 202 -12.53 9.55 -5.65
C ALA A 202 -13.34 10.86 -5.80
N LEU A 203 -12.74 12.00 -5.41
CA LEU A 203 -13.33 13.32 -5.62
C LEU A 203 -13.54 13.64 -7.10
N GLY A 204 -12.58 13.27 -7.95
CA GLY A 204 -12.70 13.40 -9.40
C GLY A 204 -13.87 12.62 -9.98
N VAL A 205 -14.07 11.38 -9.54
CA VAL A 205 -15.23 10.57 -9.96
C VAL A 205 -16.56 11.24 -9.60
N ILE A 206 -16.63 11.89 -8.43
CA ILE A 206 -17.83 12.62 -7.99
C ILE A 206 -18.04 13.90 -8.81
N GLN A 207 -16.98 14.66 -9.09
CA GLN A 207 -17.07 15.96 -9.76
C GLN A 207 -17.22 15.85 -11.29
N GLY A 208 -16.72 14.77 -11.91
CA GLY A 208 -16.68 14.61 -13.36
C GLY A 208 -15.66 15.51 -14.06
N PRO A 209 -15.75 15.63 -15.40
CA PRO A 209 -14.87 16.52 -16.18
C PRO A 209 -15.07 18.01 -15.85
N PRO A 210 -14.00 18.83 -15.83
CA PRO A 210 -12.61 18.49 -16.14
C PRO A 210 -11.79 17.96 -14.95
N MET A 211 -12.35 17.96 -13.74
CA MET A 211 -11.59 17.67 -12.52
C MET A 211 -11.13 16.22 -12.45
N ASN A 212 -11.93 15.27 -12.93
CA ASN A 212 -11.53 13.86 -13.03
C ASN A 212 -10.27 13.67 -13.89
N ILE A 213 -10.15 14.39 -15.01
CA ILE A 213 -8.98 14.38 -15.90
C ILE A 213 -7.77 14.95 -15.15
N PHE A 214 -7.93 16.11 -14.55
CA PHE A 214 -6.85 16.80 -13.84
C PHE A 214 -6.26 15.94 -12.72
N TYR A 215 -7.10 15.39 -11.84
CA TYR A 215 -6.64 14.53 -10.74
C TYR A 215 -6.00 13.24 -11.24
N THR A 216 -6.57 12.61 -12.27
CA THR A 216 -6.04 11.36 -12.83
C THR A 216 -4.66 11.56 -13.46
N LEU A 217 -4.48 12.61 -14.27
CA LEU A 217 -3.18 12.90 -14.89
C LEU A 217 -2.13 13.30 -13.85
N THR A 218 -2.51 14.12 -12.87
CA THR A 218 -1.61 14.52 -11.78
C THR A 218 -1.11 13.30 -11.02
N TYR A 219 -2.02 12.38 -10.67
CA TYR A 219 -1.64 11.16 -9.97
C TYR A 219 -0.80 10.22 -10.84
N ALA A 220 -1.12 10.08 -12.13
CA ALA A 220 -0.33 9.29 -13.07
C ALA A 220 1.12 9.82 -13.21
N ILE A 221 1.32 11.13 -13.23
CA ILE A 221 2.64 11.77 -13.24
C ILE A 221 3.39 11.47 -11.94
N LEU A 222 2.75 11.61 -10.78
CA LEU A 222 3.36 11.33 -9.48
C LEU A 222 3.79 9.85 -9.35
N LEU A 223 2.93 8.91 -9.77
CA LEU A 223 3.25 7.49 -9.76
C LEU A 223 4.37 7.15 -10.75
N SER A 224 4.36 7.75 -11.94
CA SER A 224 5.45 7.60 -12.90
C SER A 224 6.76 8.14 -12.32
N TRP A 225 6.72 9.27 -11.61
CA TRP A 225 7.90 9.81 -10.93
C TRP A 225 8.41 8.86 -9.84
N LEU A 226 7.54 8.30 -9.00
CA LEU A 226 7.90 7.26 -8.03
C LEU A 226 8.63 6.08 -8.71
N GLY A 227 8.06 5.57 -9.81
CA GLY A 227 8.64 4.47 -10.59
C GLY A 227 10.03 4.81 -11.15
N VAL A 228 10.19 5.97 -11.79
CA VAL A 228 11.51 6.44 -12.28
C VAL A 228 12.51 6.55 -11.11
N TRP A 229 12.06 7.01 -9.96
CA TRP A 229 12.93 7.21 -8.81
C TRP A 229 13.40 5.89 -8.20
N TRP A 230 12.54 4.87 -8.17
CA TRP A 230 12.92 3.49 -7.82
C TRP A 230 13.98 2.97 -8.78
N LEU A 231 13.76 3.12 -10.10
CA LEU A 231 14.71 2.67 -11.11
C LEU A 231 16.09 3.34 -10.98
N LYS A 232 16.13 4.63 -10.67
CA LYS A 232 17.38 5.38 -10.41
C LYS A 232 18.17 4.85 -9.20
N HIS A 233 17.54 4.12 -8.28
CA HIS A 233 18.17 3.55 -7.09
C HIS A 233 18.40 2.04 -7.20
N LEU A 234 18.22 1.42 -8.37
CA LEU A 234 18.42 -0.04 -8.51
C LEU A 234 19.85 -0.50 -8.19
N SER A 235 20.86 0.33 -8.47
CA SER A 235 22.26 -0.03 -8.25
C SER A 235 22.62 -0.24 -6.78
N VAL A 236 21.81 0.30 -5.85
CA VAL A 236 22.00 0.13 -4.41
C VAL A 236 21.07 -0.92 -3.80
N MET A 237 20.29 -1.62 -4.62
CA MET A 237 19.39 -2.68 -4.20
C MET A 237 19.99 -4.06 -4.51
N PRO A 238 19.73 -5.09 -3.68
CA PRO A 238 20.07 -6.47 -4.01
C PRO A 238 19.39 -6.90 -5.33
N VAL A 239 20.10 -7.66 -6.16
CA VAL A 239 19.64 -8.07 -7.51
C VAL A 239 18.23 -8.67 -7.49
N ARG A 240 17.94 -9.54 -6.50
CA ARG A 240 16.61 -10.16 -6.35
C ARG A 240 15.52 -9.11 -6.14
N ALA A 241 15.68 -8.21 -5.18
CA ALA A 241 14.71 -7.14 -4.93
C ALA A 241 14.59 -6.19 -6.13
N GLY A 242 15.72 -5.85 -6.75
CA GLY A 242 15.77 -5.01 -7.95
C GLY A 242 14.99 -5.60 -9.13
N PHE A 243 15.07 -6.91 -9.37
CA PHE A 243 14.30 -7.60 -10.41
C PHE A 243 12.79 -7.41 -10.24
N PHE A 244 12.27 -7.64 -9.03
CA PHE A 244 10.85 -7.43 -8.72
C PHE A 244 10.45 -5.95 -8.85
N ILE A 245 11.32 -5.02 -8.42
CA ILE A 245 11.08 -3.58 -8.54
C ILE A 245 11.05 -3.12 -10.00
N VAL A 246 11.88 -3.68 -10.89
CA VAL A 246 11.85 -3.39 -12.34
C VAL A 246 10.53 -3.83 -12.95
N ILE A 247 10.07 -5.05 -12.65
CA ILE A 247 8.77 -5.54 -13.14
C ILE A 247 7.64 -4.64 -12.63
N SER A 248 7.68 -4.27 -11.35
CA SER A 248 6.69 -3.38 -10.73
C SER A 248 6.65 -2.00 -11.38
N ALA A 249 7.81 -1.35 -11.56
CA ALA A 249 7.91 -0.03 -12.19
C ALA A 249 7.50 -0.07 -13.68
N GLY A 250 7.92 -1.10 -14.42
CA GLY A 250 7.49 -1.30 -15.81
C GLY A 250 5.98 -1.47 -15.93
N SER A 251 5.39 -2.30 -15.06
CA SER A 251 3.93 -2.49 -14.99
C SER A 251 3.20 -1.19 -14.66
N LEU A 252 3.75 -0.39 -13.74
CA LEU A 252 3.21 0.91 -13.39
C LEU A 252 3.19 1.86 -14.59
N PHE A 253 4.28 1.93 -15.38
CA PHE A 253 4.32 2.78 -16.57
C PHE A 253 3.30 2.36 -17.63
N VAL A 254 3.15 1.06 -17.88
CA VAL A 254 2.14 0.54 -18.80
C VAL A 254 0.74 0.95 -18.33
N SER A 255 0.45 0.76 -17.05
CA SER A 255 -0.86 1.10 -16.47
C SER A 255 -1.15 2.61 -16.49
N MET A 256 -0.16 3.45 -16.12
CA MET A 256 -0.32 4.92 -16.17
C MET A 256 -0.43 5.43 -17.61
N GLY A 257 0.25 4.79 -18.56
CA GLY A 257 0.10 5.05 -19.99
C GLY A 257 -1.31 4.73 -20.49
N ALA A 258 -1.84 3.54 -20.15
CA ALA A 258 -3.21 3.14 -20.49
C ALA A 258 -4.25 4.11 -19.88
N THR A 259 -4.03 4.53 -18.64
CA THR A 259 -4.87 5.52 -17.95
C THR A 259 -4.87 6.87 -18.67
N THR A 260 -3.70 7.33 -19.09
CA THR A 260 -3.54 8.59 -19.81
C THR A 260 -4.23 8.53 -21.17
N LEU A 261 -4.05 7.44 -21.92
CA LEU A 261 -4.71 7.21 -23.21
C LEU A 261 -6.23 7.14 -23.06
N TYR A 262 -6.74 6.46 -22.04
CA TYR A 262 -8.17 6.40 -21.74
C TYR A 262 -8.75 7.79 -21.51
N VAL A 263 -8.14 8.57 -20.62
CA VAL A 263 -8.62 9.91 -20.27
C VAL A 263 -8.52 10.87 -21.47
N MET A 264 -7.43 10.81 -22.25
CA MET A 264 -7.29 11.60 -23.48
C MET A 264 -8.32 11.21 -24.53
N GLY A 265 -8.57 9.90 -24.71
CA GLY A 265 -9.59 9.39 -25.62
C GLY A 265 -10.99 9.91 -25.31
N ARG A 266 -11.34 9.98 -24.01
CA ARG A 266 -12.61 10.58 -23.56
C ARG A 266 -12.73 12.07 -23.88
N VAL A 267 -11.62 12.80 -23.92
CA VAL A 267 -11.59 14.23 -24.28
C VAL A 267 -11.66 14.43 -25.80
N THR A 268 -10.96 13.60 -26.57
CA THR A 268 -10.85 13.72 -28.03
C THR A 268 -11.97 12.99 -28.78
N GLY A 269 -12.86 12.27 -28.08
CA GLY A 269 -13.89 11.42 -28.69
C GLY A 269 -13.32 10.16 -29.35
N SER A 270 -12.12 9.75 -28.97
CA SER A 270 -11.39 8.62 -29.52
C SER A 270 -11.43 7.42 -28.55
N GLU A 271 -11.86 6.25 -29.02
CA GLU A 271 -11.94 5.03 -28.21
C GLU A 271 -10.68 4.15 -28.34
N ILE A 272 -9.49 4.74 -28.19
CA ILE A 272 -8.22 3.97 -28.23
C ILE A 272 -8.15 2.92 -27.12
N VAL A 273 -8.67 3.25 -25.93
CA VAL A 273 -8.77 2.34 -24.79
C VAL A 273 -10.24 2.24 -24.42
N THR A 274 -10.85 1.07 -24.61
CA THR A 274 -12.23 0.82 -24.19
C THR A 274 -12.32 0.70 -22.67
N PRO A 275 -13.51 0.84 -22.05
CA PRO A 275 -13.70 0.60 -20.62
C PRO A 275 -13.23 -0.80 -20.17
N GLU A 276 -13.44 -1.85 -20.98
CA GLU A 276 -13.01 -3.22 -20.70
C GLU A 276 -11.49 -3.36 -20.75
N MET A 277 -10.85 -2.69 -21.73
CA MET A 277 -9.39 -2.61 -21.80
C MET A 277 -8.83 -1.85 -20.61
N MET A 278 -9.45 -0.73 -20.22
CA MET A 278 -9.03 0.05 -19.05
C MET A 278 -9.11 -0.82 -17.79
N PHE A 279 -10.19 -1.56 -17.60
CA PHE A 279 -10.33 -2.49 -16.49
C PHE A 279 -9.19 -3.53 -16.44
N SER A 280 -8.85 -4.15 -17.57
CA SER A 280 -7.83 -5.20 -17.63
C SER A 280 -6.40 -4.64 -17.54
N TRP A 281 -6.10 -3.58 -18.30
CA TRP A 281 -4.76 -2.99 -18.42
C TRP A 281 -4.41 -2.09 -17.24
N HIS A 282 -5.37 -1.35 -16.68
CA HIS A 282 -5.12 -0.59 -15.46
C HIS A 282 -5.25 -1.48 -14.24
N GLY A 283 -6.40 -2.15 -14.07
CA GLY A 283 -6.70 -2.93 -12.87
C GLY A 283 -5.82 -4.16 -12.73
N GLY A 284 -5.85 -5.06 -13.72
CA GLY A 284 -5.09 -6.32 -13.69
C GLY A 284 -3.58 -6.13 -13.61
N ILE A 285 -3.01 -5.26 -14.45
CA ILE A 285 -1.57 -4.95 -14.44
C ILE A 285 -1.16 -4.24 -13.14
N ASN A 286 -1.99 -3.37 -12.56
CA ASN A 286 -1.66 -2.78 -11.26
C ASN A 286 -1.73 -3.79 -10.12
N ALA A 287 -2.68 -4.71 -10.15
CA ALA A 287 -2.85 -5.71 -9.10
C ALA A 287 -1.70 -6.73 -9.10
N LEU A 288 -1.42 -7.34 -10.25
CA LEU A 288 -0.39 -8.36 -10.39
C LEU A 288 0.98 -7.75 -10.65
N GLY A 289 1.10 -6.91 -11.68
CA GLY A 289 2.38 -6.33 -12.11
C GLY A 289 2.95 -5.34 -11.10
N PHE A 290 2.24 -4.26 -10.80
CA PHE A 290 2.73 -3.23 -9.88
C PHE A 290 2.71 -3.70 -8.42
N SER A 291 1.56 -4.13 -7.92
CA SER A 291 1.36 -4.32 -6.47
C SER A 291 2.04 -5.59 -5.96
N LEU A 292 1.81 -6.76 -6.57
CA LEU A 292 2.45 -7.99 -6.11
C LEU A 292 3.98 -7.94 -6.26
N PHE A 293 4.52 -7.62 -7.44
CA PHE A 293 5.98 -7.52 -7.60
C PHE A 293 6.58 -6.36 -6.80
N GLY A 294 5.88 -5.24 -6.67
CA GLY A 294 6.33 -4.10 -5.85
C GLY A 294 6.46 -4.51 -4.38
N VAL A 295 5.39 -5.07 -3.81
CA VAL A 295 5.38 -5.55 -2.43
C VAL A 295 6.43 -6.64 -2.22
N LEU A 296 6.58 -7.60 -3.13
CA LEU A 296 7.63 -8.62 -3.05
C LEU A 296 9.04 -8.00 -3.05
N GLY A 297 9.32 -7.06 -3.96
CA GLY A 297 10.62 -6.40 -4.04
C GLY A 297 10.97 -5.65 -2.76
N TRP A 298 10.02 -4.86 -2.24
CA TRP A 298 10.19 -4.09 -1.00
C TRP A 298 10.21 -4.98 0.26
N TYR A 299 9.46 -6.09 0.26
CA TYR A 299 9.49 -7.11 1.31
C TYR A 299 10.89 -7.77 1.40
N LEU A 300 11.44 -8.19 0.27
CA LEU A 300 12.77 -8.79 0.17
C LEU A 300 13.89 -7.82 0.55
N LEU A 301 13.71 -6.53 0.25
CA LEU A 301 14.68 -5.49 0.63
C LEU A 301 14.65 -5.21 2.13
N SER A 302 13.47 -5.26 2.78
CA SER A 302 13.27 -4.93 4.20
C SER A 302 13.96 -3.62 4.64
N PRO A 303 13.67 -2.46 4.02
CA PRO A 303 14.30 -1.19 4.40
C PRO A 303 13.86 -0.78 5.80
N LEU A 304 14.82 -0.68 6.71
CA LEU A 304 14.55 -0.52 8.14
C LEU A 304 14.31 0.94 8.52
N PRO A 305 13.36 1.22 9.42
CA PRO A 305 13.16 2.56 9.93
C PRO A 305 14.35 3.02 10.77
N LYS A 306 14.85 4.24 10.53
CA LYS A 306 15.70 4.96 11.49
C LYS A 306 14.79 5.62 12.52
N ARG A 307 14.75 5.06 13.72
CA ARG A 307 14.20 5.78 14.87
C ARG A 307 15.28 6.73 15.38
N GLN A 308 15.13 8.02 15.09
CA GLN A 308 15.76 9.05 15.92
C GLN A 308 14.60 9.90 16.45
N ARG A 309 14.26 9.71 17.72
CA ARG A 309 13.32 10.59 18.42
C ARG A 309 13.92 12.00 18.37
N ILE A 310 13.26 12.94 17.71
CA ILE A 310 13.46 14.35 18.00
C ILE A 310 12.67 14.61 19.29
N GLY A 311 13.37 14.82 20.41
CA GLY A 311 12.76 15.25 21.67
C GLY A 311 12.80 14.28 22.85
N ALA A 312 13.68 13.27 22.86
CA ALA A 312 14.17 12.71 24.11
C ALA A 312 15.65 13.06 24.19
N ASP A 313 16.08 13.63 25.31
CA ASP A 313 17.38 14.26 25.53
C ASP A 313 18.50 13.56 24.75
N THR A 314 19.23 14.35 23.96
CA THR A 314 20.48 13.93 23.35
C THR A 314 21.43 13.53 24.46
N VAL A 315 21.48 12.24 24.80
CA VAL A 315 22.60 11.67 25.53
C VAL A 315 23.77 11.72 24.55
N PRO A 316 24.79 12.57 24.78
CA PRO A 316 25.98 12.54 23.95
C PRO A 316 26.63 11.15 24.08
N PRO A 317 27.40 10.70 23.07
CA PRO A 317 28.20 9.49 23.23
C PRO A 317 29.06 9.63 24.50
N PRO A 318 29.28 8.54 25.26
CA PRO A 318 30.14 8.59 26.43
C PRO A 318 31.50 9.17 26.02
N GLU A 319 31.94 10.21 26.73
CA GLU A 319 33.27 10.80 26.62
C GLU A 319 34.33 9.83 27.16
N GLU A 320 34.58 8.75 26.44
CA GLU A 320 35.81 7.96 26.51
C GLU A 320 36.18 7.68 25.05
N SER A 321 36.92 8.56 24.36
CA SER A 321 38.38 8.39 24.27
C SER A 321 39.08 9.58 23.59
N ILE A 322 38.80 10.84 23.96
CA ILE A 322 39.52 12.02 23.41
C ILE A 322 40.82 12.35 24.20
N ASN A 323 41.18 11.59 25.24
CA ASN A 323 42.32 11.91 26.11
C ASN A 323 43.46 10.86 26.19
N GLU A 324 43.68 10.03 25.16
CA GLU A 324 44.90 9.18 25.12
C GLU A 324 45.94 9.54 24.04
N GLU A 325 45.64 10.46 23.11
CA GLU A 325 46.57 10.76 21.99
C GLU A 325 47.27 12.14 22.08
N LYS A 326 47.39 12.71 23.29
CA LYS A 326 48.23 13.90 23.55
C LYS A 326 49.35 13.68 24.58
N GLY A 327 49.67 12.43 24.89
CA GLY A 327 50.59 12.08 25.98
C GLY A 327 51.84 11.29 25.63
N ARG A 328 52.20 11.07 24.34
CA ARG A 328 53.45 10.35 23.97
C ARG A 328 54.04 10.81 22.63
N SER A 329 54.77 11.92 22.67
CA SER A 329 56.00 12.10 21.85
C SER A 329 56.80 13.26 22.47
N LEU A 330 57.69 12.91 23.40
CA LEU A 330 58.96 13.59 23.59
C LEU A 330 59.97 12.95 22.63
#